data_AF-A0A9E5J8S0-F1
#
_entry.id   AF-A0A9E5J8S0-F1
#
_cell.length_a   1.000
_cell.length_b   1.000
_cell.length_c   1.000
_cell.angle_alpha   90.00
_cell.angle_beta   90.00
_cell.angle_gamma   90.00
#
_symmetry.space_group_name_H-M   'P 1'
#
loop_
_entity.id
_entity.type
_entity.pdbx_description
1 polymer ?
#
loop_
_entity_poly.entity_id
_entity_poly.type
_entity_poly.pdbx_seq_one_letter_code
_entity_poly.pdbx_strand_id
1 'polypeptide(L)'
;TIEVARPNETASTVEQRFYAAQDEDKRRVVKAVLNQRDIKQAFIFVNSKLGCGRLARSLEREGLKTAALHGDKSQDERLKALESFKKGEVDLLVCTDVAARGLDIKDVPAVFNFDVPFNAEDYVHRIGRTGRAGASGLAVTLVSPSDMRLVADIEKLIKNKLDVEAFPLDSEGSRNHLGDGRRDERRAEGRGERRDERRPERGFERRREEEGDRRSSFRPPQVSRDPFFEKPYEAQASSLAQTAPASWEATAKSVAARPGLSANIKPKRKVAALFKSGG
;
A
#
# COMPACT_ATOMS: atom_id res chain seq x y z
N THR A 1 -23.75 -7.84 -26.82
CA THR A 1 -24.07 -7.05 -25.62
C THR A 1 -22.94 -7.26 -24.63
N ILE A 2 -22.16 -6.23 -24.31
CA ILE A 2 -21.05 -6.36 -23.36
C ILE A 2 -21.70 -6.30 -21.98
N GLU A 3 -21.79 -7.46 -21.33
CA GLU A 3 -22.35 -7.59 -19.99
C GLU A 3 -21.33 -6.99 -19.01
N VAL A 4 -21.63 -5.79 -18.52
CA VAL A 4 -20.81 -5.14 -17.50
C VAL A 4 -21.26 -5.72 -16.16
N ALA A 5 -20.35 -6.42 -15.48
CA ALA A 5 -20.58 -6.99 -14.16
C ALA A 5 -21.20 -5.95 -13.22
N ARG A 6 -22.12 -6.40 -12.36
CA ARG A 6 -22.78 -5.53 -11.38
C ARG A 6 -21.71 -4.87 -10.50
N PRO A 7 -21.89 -3.60 -10.08
CA PRO A 7 -20.98 -2.98 -9.14
C PRO A 7 -20.95 -3.85 -7.87
N ASN A 8 -19.77 -4.38 -7.55
CA ASN A 8 -19.45 -5.28 -6.43
C ASN A 8 -19.62 -6.80 -6.65
N GLU A 9 -19.73 -7.27 -7.89
CA GLU A 9 -19.71 -8.72 -8.18
C GLU A 9 -18.30 -9.20 -8.54
N THR A 10 -17.85 -10.29 -7.89
CA THR A 10 -16.58 -10.94 -8.24
C THR A 10 -16.69 -11.56 -9.62
N ALA A 11 -15.71 -11.35 -10.50
CA ALA A 11 -15.72 -11.96 -11.82
C ALA A 11 -15.73 -13.50 -11.70
N SER A 12 -16.63 -14.16 -12.41
CA SER A 12 -16.83 -15.63 -12.36
C SER A 12 -15.61 -16.43 -12.82
N THR A 13 -14.69 -15.80 -13.53
CA THR A 13 -13.44 -16.35 -14.08
C THR A 13 -12.27 -16.32 -13.09
N VAL A 14 -12.45 -15.73 -11.90
CA VAL A 14 -11.38 -15.61 -10.89
C VAL A 14 -11.53 -16.71 -9.85
N GLU A 15 -10.54 -17.61 -9.80
CA GLU A 15 -10.38 -18.57 -8.70
C GLU A 15 -9.95 -17.82 -7.44
N GLN A 16 -10.76 -17.90 -6.38
CA GLN A 16 -10.49 -17.24 -5.11
C GLN A 16 -10.04 -18.27 -4.07
N ARG A 17 -8.87 -18.07 -3.46
CA ARG A 17 -8.29 -18.93 -2.41
C ARG A 17 -7.98 -18.11 -1.17
N PHE A 18 -8.31 -18.64 -0.01
CA PHE A 18 -7.98 -18.04 1.29
C PHE A 18 -7.09 -19.00 2.05
N TYR A 19 -5.90 -18.54 2.41
CA TYR A 19 -4.92 -19.35 3.16
C TYR A 19 -4.68 -18.75 4.53
N ALA A 20 -4.89 -19.55 5.57
CA ALA A 20 -4.48 -19.21 6.93
C ALA A 20 -2.94 -19.15 6.99
N ALA A 21 -2.40 -18.01 7.41
CA ALA A 21 -0.96 -17.81 7.56
C ALA A 21 -0.65 -16.79 8.65
N GLN A 22 0.34 -17.10 9.49
CA GLN A 22 0.93 -16.11 10.39
C GLN A 22 1.72 -15.08 9.59
N ASP A 23 1.87 -13.85 10.12
CA ASP A 23 2.52 -12.76 9.39
C ASP A 23 3.95 -13.08 8.92
N GLU A 24 4.69 -13.85 9.72
CA GLU A 24 6.04 -14.30 9.38
C GLU A 24 6.06 -15.32 8.22
N ASP A 25 5.00 -16.12 8.10
CA ASP A 25 4.87 -17.19 7.11
C ASP A 25 4.23 -16.72 5.81
N LYS A 26 3.48 -15.61 5.81
CA LYS A 26 2.80 -15.07 4.63
C LYS A 26 3.71 -14.97 3.41
N ARG A 27 4.95 -14.51 3.60
CA ARG A 27 5.97 -14.40 2.53
C ARG A 27 6.34 -15.77 1.94
N ARG A 28 6.48 -16.79 2.79
CA ARG A 28 6.76 -18.17 2.36
C ARG A 28 5.59 -18.76 1.60
N VAL A 29 4.35 -18.48 2.03
CA VAL A 29 3.15 -18.90 1.30
C VAL A 29 3.10 -18.28 -0.09
N VAL A 30 3.33 -16.96 -0.22
CA VAL A 30 3.39 -16.31 -1.56
C VAL A 30 4.38 -17.03 -2.46
N LYS A 31 5.62 -17.23 -1.99
CA LYS A 31 6.66 -17.90 -2.77
C LYS A 31 6.28 -19.32 -3.16
N ALA A 32 5.73 -20.09 -2.22
CA ALA A 32 5.29 -21.46 -2.47
C ALA A 32 4.19 -21.51 -3.53
N VAL A 33 3.19 -20.63 -3.44
CA VAL A 33 2.10 -20.55 -4.43
C VAL A 33 2.63 -20.14 -5.80
N LEU A 34 3.49 -19.12 -5.87
CA LEU A 34 4.11 -18.68 -7.12
C LEU A 34 4.81 -19.84 -7.83
N ASN A 35 5.57 -20.63 -7.09
CA ASN A 35 6.30 -21.79 -7.62
C ASN A 35 5.37 -22.95 -8.00
N GLN A 36 4.41 -23.31 -7.14
CA GLN A 36 3.49 -24.44 -7.37
C GLN A 36 2.55 -24.23 -8.56
N ARG A 37 2.22 -22.96 -8.87
CA ARG A 37 1.30 -22.60 -9.94
C ARG A 37 2.00 -22.02 -11.17
N ASP A 38 3.34 -22.01 -11.19
CA ASP A 38 4.19 -21.40 -12.23
C ASP A 38 3.76 -19.96 -12.63
N ILE A 39 3.42 -19.16 -11.63
CA ILE A 39 2.92 -17.79 -11.85
C ILE A 39 4.11 -16.88 -12.17
N LYS A 40 4.14 -16.35 -13.40
CA LYS A 40 5.22 -15.46 -13.85
C LYS A 40 5.07 -14.03 -13.39
N GLN A 41 3.85 -13.50 -13.36
CA GLN A 41 3.60 -12.12 -12.94
C GLN A 41 2.40 -12.01 -12.02
N ALA A 42 2.52 -11.15 -11.00
CA ALA A 42 1.44 -10.94 -10.05
C ALA A 42 1.47 -9.56 -9.38
N PHE A 43 0.31 -9.15 -8.90
CA PHE A 43 0.19 -8.04 -7.96
C PHE A 43 0.12 -8.55 -6.53
N ILE A 44 0.80 -7.86 -5.62
CA ILE A 44 0.80 -8.17 -4.19
C ILE A 44 0.33 -6.94 -3.44
N PHE A 45 -0.89 -6.99 -2.93
CA PHE A 45 -1.51 -5.90 -2.19
C PHE A 45 -1.18 -5.97 -0.70
N VAL A 46 -0.81 -4.82 -0.16
CA VAL A 46 -0.57 -4.59 1.27
C VAL A 46 -1.30 -3.35 1.75
N ASN A 47 -1.57 -3.29 3.05
CA ASN A 47 -2.38 -2.22 3.63
C ASN A 47 -1.59 -0.96 4.01
N SER A 48 -0.26 -1.01 4.02
CA SER A 48 0.58 0.12 4.41
C SER A 48 1.72 0.41 3.45
N LYS A 49 2.04 1.70 3.29
CA LYS A 49 3.15 2.19 2.46
C LYS A 49 4.51 1.65 2.93
N LEU A 50 4.71 1.60 4.25
CA LEU A 50 5.94 1.09 4.84
C LEU A 50 6.04 -0.44 4.67
N GLY A 51 4.93 -1.16 4.83
CA GLY A 51 4.83 -2.59 4.55
C GLY A 51 5.16 -2.91 3.09
N CYS A 52 4.66 -2.11 2.16
CA CYS A 52 4.93 -2.24 0.73
C CYS A 52 6.44 -2.21 0.42
N GLY A 53 7.13 -1.16 0.87
CA GLY A 53 8.57 -1.04 0.65
C GLY A 53 9.40 -2.08 1.43
N ARG A 54 8.92 -2.58 2.58
CA ARG A 54 9.58 -3.65 3.34
C ARG A 54 9.44 -5.00 2.65
N LEU A 55 8.23 -5.33 2.20
CA LEU A 55 7.93 -6.61 1.56
C LEU A 55 8.66 -6.73 0.22
N ALA A 56 8.62 -5.70 -0.64
CA ALA A 56 9.33 -5.72 -1.93
C ALA A 56 10.84 -5.98 -1.74
N ARG A 57 11.49 -5.22 -0.85
CA ARG A 57 12.91 -5.45 -0.51
C ARG A 57 13.18 -6.84 0.05
N SER A 58 12.24 -7.40 0.81
CA SER A 58 12.40 -8.77 1.34
C SER A 58 12.34 -9.81 0.23
N LEU A 59 11.38 -9.69 -0.69
CA LEU A 59 11.23 -10.59 -1.83
C LEU A 59 12.41 -10.47 -2.81
N GLU A 60 12.91 -9.24 -3.04
CA GLU A 60 14.13 -8.99 -3.82
C GLU A 60 15.35 -9.72 -3.25
N ARG A 61 15.56 -9.69 -1.93
CA ARG A 61 16.66 -10.42 -1.28
C ARG A 61 16.54 -11.94 -1.42
N GLU A 62 15.35 -12.46 -1.67
CA GLU A 62 15.11 -13.87 -1.94
C GLU A 62 15.26 -14.24 -3.43
N GLY A 63 15.67 -13.29 -4.26
CA GLY A 63 15.90 -13.48 -5.70
C GLY A 63 14.67 -13.27 -6.57
N LEU A 64 13.56 -12.76 -6.02
CA LEU A 64 12.37 -12.44 -6.82
C LEU A 64 12.49 -11.03 -7.42
N LYS A 65 12.12 -10.88 -8.69
CA LYS A 65 12.12 -9.57 -9.34
C LYS A 65 10.88 -8.80 -8.91
N THR A 66 11.04 -7.88 -7.97
CA THR A 66 9.90 -7.13 -7.43
C THR A 66 10.09 -5.62 -7.56
N ALA A 67 8.99 -4.87 -7.49
CA ALA A 67 9.01 -3.42 -7.34
C ALA A 67 7.89 -2.98 -6.39
N ALA A 68 8.14 -1.89 -5.65
CA ALA A 68 7.16 -1.30 -4.76
C ALA A 68 6.44 -0.11 -5.41
N LEU A 69 5.12 -0.04 -5.22
CA LEU A 69 4.27 1.04 -5.69
C LEU A 69 3.37 1.55 -4.56
N HIS A 70 3.69 2.72 -4.02
CA HIS A 70 2.95 3.33 -2.90
C HIS A 70 3.00 4.87 -2.96
N GLY A 71 2.25 5.54 -2.07
CA GLY A 71 2.11 7.01 -2.08
C GLY A 71 3.41 7.80 -1.83
N ASP A 72 4.37 7.24 -1.09
CA ASP A 72 5.66 7.92 -0.85
C ASP A 72 6.63 7.85 -2.05
N LYS A 73 6.26 7.18 -3.16
CA LYS A 73 7.05 7.16 -4.40
C LYS A 73 6.76 8.39 -5.24
N SER A 74 7.78 8.95 -5.87
CA SER A 74 7.58 10.03 -6.85
C SER A 74 6.78 9.52 -8.05
N GLN A 75 6.13 10.42 -8.78
CA GLN A 75 5.36 10.05 -9.97
C GLN A 75 6.24 9.32 -11.01
N ASP A 76 7.48 9.78 -11.21
CA ASP A 76 8.44 9.17 -12.13
C ASP A 76 8.85 7.76 -11.67
N GLU A 77 9.09 7.56 -10.37
CA GLU A 77 9.36 6.23 -9.82
C GLU A 77 8.18 5.28 -10.03
N ARG A 78 6.96 5.78 -9.84
CA ARG A 78 5.73 5.00 -10.07
C ARG A 78 5.63 4.59 -11.54
N LEU A 79 5.83 5.51 -12.47
CA LEU A 79 5.82 5.24 -13.92
C LEU A 79 6.90 4.22 -14.29
N LYS A 80 8.13 4.38 -13.79
CA LYS A 80 9.22 3.45 -14.04
C LYS A 80 8.92 2.04 -13.54
N ALA A 81 8.37 1.91 -12.33
CA ALA A 81 7.98 0.60 -11.78
C ALA A 81 6.90 -0.08 -12.65
N LEU A 82 5.92 0.69 -13.12
CA LEU A 82 4.86 0.19 -13.99
C LEU A 82 5.39 -0.22 -15.37
N GLU A 83 6.26 0.58 -15.97
CA GLU A 83 6.89 0.25 -17.24
C GLU A 83 7.75 -1.01 -17.13
N SER A 84 8.55 -1.13 -16.07
CA SER A 84 9.39 -2.30 -15.81
C SER A 84 8.53 -3.57 -15.65
N PHE A 85 7.40 -3.44 -14.96
CA PHE A 85 6.42 -4.54 -14.84
C PHE A 85 5.78 -4.90 -16.18
N LYS A 86 5.35 -3.90 -16.98
CA LYS A 86 4.79 -4.12 -18.32
C LYS A 86 5.78 -4.78 -19.29
N LYS A 87 7.07 -4.49 -19.15
CA LYS A 87 8.15 -5.10 -19.95
C LYS A 87 8.54 -6.50 -19.48
N GLY A 88 8.04 -6.96 -18.32
CA GLY A 88 8.47 -8.23 -17.72
C GLY A 88 9.87 -8.19 -17.11
N GLU A 89 10.42 -7.00 -16.87
CA GLU A 89 11.67 -6.82 -16.12
C GLU A 89 11.44 -7.03 -14.61
N VAL A 90 10.21 -6.74 -14.16
CA VAL A 90 9.71 -6.99 -12.81
C VAL A 90 8.56 -7.98 -12.89
N ASP A 91 8.63 -9.04 -12.08
CA ASP A 91 7.65 -10.12 -12.04
C ASP A 91 6.54 -9.80 -11.04
N LEU A 92 6.89 -9.21 -9.89
CA LEU A 92 5.94 -8.95 -8.80
C LEU A 92 5.84 -7.45 -8.49
N LEU A 93 4.64 -6.89 -8.59
CA LEU A 93 4.39 -5.51 -8.17
C LEU A 93 3.73 -5.50 -6.80
N VAL A 94 4.48 -5.09 -5.77
CA VAL A 94 3.94 -4.90 -4.42
C VAL A 94 3.33 -3.51 -4.35
N CYS A 95 2.06 -3.40 -3.96
CA CYS A 95 1.35 -2.12 -4.03
C CYS A 95 0.32 -1.90 -2.92
N THR A 96 -0.05 -0.63 -2.73
CA THR A 96 -1.22 -0.24 -1.92
C THR A 96 -2.40 0.12 -2.82
N ASP A 97 -3.63 0.04 -2.30
CA ASP A 97 -4.85 0.32 -3.07
C ASP A 97 -4.84 1.70 -3.74
N VAL A 98 -4.47 2.73 -2.98
CA VAL A 98 -4.42 4.11 -3.48
C VAL A 98 -3.43 4.24 -4.64
N ALA A 99 -2.29 3.56 -4.55
CA ALA A 99 -1.27 3.63 -5.59
C ALA A 99 -1.63 2.82 -6.84
N ALA A 100 -2.44 1.76 -6.66
CA ALA A 100 -2.91 0.87 -7.72
C ALA A 100 -4.17 1.36 -8.45
N ARG A 101 -4.90 2.32 -7.86
CA ARG A 101 -6.03 2.98 -8.53
C ARG A 101 -5.53 3.84 -9.70
N GLY A 102 -6.17 3.72 -10.86
CA GLY A 102 -5.78 4.43 -12.08
C GLY A 102 -4.60 3.80 -12.84
N LEU A 103 -4.07 2.66 -12.39
CA LEU A 103 -3.11 1.90 -13.18
C LEU A 103 -3.78 1.29 -14.41
N ASP A 104 -3.22 1.57 -15.59
CA ASP A 104 -3.57 0.93 -16.85
C ASP A 104 -2.78 -0.37 -17.03
N ILE A 105 -2.85 -1.24 -16.03
CA ILE A 105 -2.43 -2.65 -16.12
C ILE A 105 -3.65 -3.42 -15.65
N LYS A 106 -4.40 -3.95 -16.61
CA LYS A 106 -5.76 -4.45 -16.37
C LYS A 106 -5.83 -5.96 -16.21
N ASP A 107 -4.79 -6.71 -16.55
CA ASP A 107 -4.84 -8.17 -16.57
C ASP A 107 -3.51 -8.80 -16.17
N VAL A 108 -3.40 -9.16 -14.89
CA VAL A 108 -2.30 -10.01 -14.39
C VAL A 108 -2.79 -11.44 -14.16
N PRO A 109 -1.94 -12.47 -14.34
CA PRO A 109 -2.33 -13.87 -14.09
C PRO A 109 -2.80 -14.14 -12.66
N ALA A 110 -2.19 -13.46 -11.68
CA ALA A 110 -2.54 -13.62 -10.28
C ALA A 110 -2.50 -12.32 -9.48
N VAL A 111 -3.31 -12.29 -8.43
CA VAL A 111 -3.37 -11.26 -7.41
C VAL A 111 -3.22 -11.91 -6.04
N PHE A 112 -2.33 -11.37 -5.22
CA PHE A 112 -2.14 -11.75 -3.83
C PHE A 112 -2.58 -10.61 -2.92
N ASN A 113 -3.56 -10.86 -2.06
CA ASN A 113 -3.81 -10.02 -0.89
C ASN A 113 -2.90 -10.51 0.23
N PHE A 114 -1.73 -9.89 0.36
CA PHE A 114 -0.81 -10.21 1.44
C PHE A 114 -1.40 -9.78 2.80
N ASP A 115 -2.06 -8.62 2.79
CA ASP A 115 -2.91 -8.17 3.90
C ASP A 115 -4.37 -8.17 3.45
N VAL A 116 -5.27 -8.68 4.29
CA VAL A 116 -6.71 -8.59 4.06
C VAL A 116 -7.12 -7.11 4.07
N PRO A 117 -7.84 -6.60 3.05
CA PRO A 117 -8.18 -5.19 2.97
C PRO A 117 -9.11 -4.76 4.12
N PHE A 118 -8.97 -3.52 4.57
CA PHE A 118 -9.82 -2.96 5.63
C PHE A 118 -11.27 -2.75 5.21
N ASN A 119 -11.51 -2.52 3.92
CA ASN A 119 -12.84 -2.42 3.33
C ASN A 119 -13.07 -3.60 2.37
N ALA A 120 -14.21 -4.26 2.48
CA ALA A 120 -14.61 -5.35 1.59
C ALA A 120 -14.72 -4.90 0.13
N GLU A 121 -15.05 -3.64 -0.16
CA GLU A 121 -15.08 -3.14 -1.54
C GLU A 121 -13.69 -3.15 -2.18
N ASP A 122 -12.65 -2.85 -1.41
CA ASP A 122 -11.28 -2.89 -1.90
C ASP A 122 -10.87 -4.32 -2.26
N TYR A 123 -11.38 -5.35 -1.57
CA TYR A 123 -11.17 -6.74 -1.96
C TYR A 123 -11.64 -6.98 -3.41
N VAL A 124 -12.86 -6.57 -3.75
CA VAL A 124 -13.42 -6.73 -5.11
C VAL A 124 -12.58 -5.96 -6.13
N HIS A 125 -12.13 -4.74 -5.79
CA HIS A 125 -11.27 -3.94 -6.67
C HIS A 125 -9.88 -4.54 -6.91
N ARG A 126 -9.31 -5.21 -5.90
CA ARG A 126 -8.02 -5.90 -5.97
C ARG A 126 -8.11 -7.14 -6.85
N ILE A 127 -9.07 -8.03 -6.59
CA ILE A 127 -9.22 -9.26 -7.40
C ILE A 127 -9.69 -8.94 -8.82
N GLY A 128 -10.37 -7.81 -9.03
CA GLY A 128 -10.71 -7.30 -10.36
C GLY A 128 -9.49 -6.87 -11.20
N ARG A 129 -8.25 -7.08 -10.75
CA ARG A 129 -7.01 -6.91 -11.55
C ARG A 129 -6.60 -8.18 -12.30
N THR A 130 -7.29 -9.29 -12.04
CA THR A 130 -7.10 -10.56 -12.74
C THR A 130 -8.40 -11.04 -13.37
N GLY A 131 -8.30 -12.01 -14.27
CA GLY A 131 -9.44 -12.69 -14.87
C GLY A 131 -10.35 -11.85 -15.76
N ARG A 132 -9.89 -10.75 -16.38
CA ARG A 132 -10.72 -10.00 -17.34
C ARG A 132 -10.62 -10.60 -18.75
N ALA A 133 -11.48 -10.10 -19.64
CA ALA A 133 -11.59 -10.54 -21.04
C ALA A 133 -11.79 -12.05 -21.24
N GLY A 134 -12.35 -12.75 -20.24
CA GLY A 134 -12.60 -14.19 -20.29
C GLY A 134 -11.38 -15.06 -19.93
N ALA A 135 -10.25 -14.46 -19.56
CA ALA A 135 -9.11 -15.20 -19.05
C ALA A 135 -9.39 -15.73 -17.63
N SER A 136 -8.83 -16.89 -17.28
CA SER A 136 -8.80 -17.36 -15.90
C SER A 136 -7.82 -16.54 -15.08
N GLY A 137 -8.22 -16.15 -13.87
CA GLY A 137 -7.36 -15.44 -12.92
C GLY A 137 -7.28 -16.15 -11.58
N LEU A 138 -6.18 -15.95 -10.85
CA LEU A 138 -6.03 -16.44 -9.48
C LEU A 138 -6.00 -15.27 -8.50
N ALA A 139 -6.85 -15.31 -7.48
CA ALA A 139 -6.83 -14.40 -6.35
C ALA A 139 -6.55 -15.16 -5.05
N VAL A 140 -5.39 -14.93 -4.44
CA VAL A 140 -4.98 -15.56 -3.19
C VAL A 140 -5.01 -14.53 -2.07
N THR A 141 -5.69 -14.85 -0.98
CA THR A 141 -5.76 -13.98 0.21
C THR A 141 -5.13 -14.69 1.40
N LEU A 142 -4.16 -14.04 2.03
CA LEU A 142 -3.51 -14.55 3.23
C LEU A 142 -4.22 -13.99 4.46
N VAL A 143 -4.71 -14.90 5.31
CA VAL A 143 -5.54 -14.57 6.46
C VAL A 143 -4.75 -14.84 7.73
N SER A 144 -4.45 -13.80 8.49
CA SER A 144 -3.94 -13.96 9.86
C SER A 144 -5.09 -14.13 10.85
N PRO A 145 -4.86 -14.66 12.06
CA PRO A 145 -5.91 -14.77 13.08
C PRO A 145 -6.58 -13.43 13.43
N SER A 146 -5.87 -12.31 13.30
CA SER A 146 -6.42 -10.96 13.51
C SER A 146 -7.36 -10.48 12.40
N ASP A 147 -7.32 -11.10 11.22
CA ASP A 147 -8.07 -10.65 10.05
C ASP A 147 -9.50 -11.22 9.97
N MET A 148 -9.89 -12.10 10.90
CA MET A 148 -11.17 -12.81 10.84
C MET A 148 -12.40 -11.90 10.75
N ARG A 149 -12.34 -10.72 11.39
CA ARG A 149 -13.40 -9.71 11.25
C ARG A 149 -13.49 -9.14 9.83
N LEU A 150 -12.35 -8.86 9.21
CA LEU A 150 -12.28 -8.34 7.84
C LEU A 150 -12.77 -9.39 6.84
N VAL A 151 -12.40 -10.67 7.04
CA VAL A 151 -12.91 -11.78 6.24
C VAL A 151 -14.43 -11.88 6.34
N ALA A 152 -15.00 -11.78 7.54
CA ALA A 152 -16.46 -11.81 7.72
C ALA A 152 -17.15 -10.63 7.01
N ASP A 153 -16.53 -9.46 6.93
CA ASP A 153 -17.07 -8.33 6.20
C ASP A 153 -17.00 -8.54 4.67
N ILE A 154 -15.94 -9.21 4.18
CA ILE A 154 -15.84 -9.64 2.78
C ILE A 154 -16.94 -10.66 2.45
N GLU A 155 -17.12 -11.70 3.26
CA GLU A 155 -18.17 -12.72 3.09
C GLU A 155 -19.56 -12.10 2.93
N LYS A 156 -19.90 -11.11 3.78
CA LYS A 156 -21.17 -10.39 3.71
C LYS A 156 -21.34 -9.64 2.40
N LEU A 157 -20.28 -9.00 1.91
CA LEU A 157 -20.34 -8.22 0.67
C LEU A 157 -20.52 -9.13 -0.54
N ILE A 158 -19.70 -10.18 -0.65
CA ILE A 158 -19.73 -11.11 -1.79
C ILE A 158 -20.88 -12.13 -1.69
N LYS A 159 -21.56 -12.19 -0.54
CA LYS A 159 -22.68 -13.09 -0.23
C LYS A 159 -22.33 -14.58 -0.39
N ASN A 160 -21.06 -14.93 -0.23
CA ASN A 160 -20.54 -16.28 -0.31
C ASN A 160 -19.71 -16.58 0.94
N LYS A 161 -19.82 -17.81 1.43
CA LYS A 161 -18.95 -18.29 2.51
C LYS A 161 -17.56 -18.54 1.95
N LEU A 162 -16.55 -18.06 2.67
CA LEU A 162 -15.16 -18.21 2.30
C LEU A 162 -14.55 -19.37 3.07
N ASP A 163 -13.97 -20.32 2.34
CA ASP A 163 -13.24 -21.42 2.95
C ASP A 163 -11.79 -21.01 3.18
N VAL A 164 -11.38 -20.93 4.44
CA VAL A 164 -10.02 -20.57 4.84
C VAL A 164 -9.24 -21.85 5.05
N GLU A 165 -8.41 -22.20 4.06
CA GLU A 165 -7.63 -23.41 4.04
C GLU A 165 -6.28 -23.22 4.76
N ALA A 166 -5.76 -24.27 5.40
CA ALA A 166 -4.38 -24.25 5.87
C ALA A 166 -3.43 -24.49 4.69
N PHE A 167 -2.41 -23.64 4.53
CA PHE A 167 -1.41 -23.87 3.49
C PHE A 167 -0.29 -24.79 4.03
N PRO A 168 0.00 -25.93 3.38
CA PRO A 168 1.08 -26.81 3.80
C PRO A 168 2.42 -26.14 3.48
N LEU A 169 3.06 -25.56 4.50
CA LEU A 169 4.44 -25.09 4.40
C LEU A 169 5.38 -26.22 4.80
N ASP A 170 6.26 -26.63 3.89
CA ASP A 170 7.32 -27.57 4.22
C ASP A 170 8.17 -26.99 5.36
N SER A 171 8.27 -27.74 6.46
CA SER A 171 8.91 -27.31 7.71
C SER A 171 10.44 -27.13 7.62
N GLU A 172 11.02 -27.33 6.43
CA GLU A 172 12.47 -27.34 6.12
C GLU A 172 13.20 -25.99 6.33
N GLY A 173 12.52 -24.94 6.82
CA GLY A 173 13.11 -23.61 7.03
C GLY A 173 13.26 -23.16 8.48
N SER A 174 12.66 -23.85 9.45
CA SER A 174 12.59 -23.36 10.85
C SER A 174 13.88 -23.62 11.67
N ARG A 175 14.90 -24.26 11.08
CA ARG A 175 16.13 -24.63 11.83
C ARG A 175 17.27 -23.60 11.80
N ASN A 176 17.20 -22.53 11.02
CA ASN A 176 18.34 -21.63 10.83
C ASN A 176 18.28 -20.28 11.59
N HIS A 177 17.35 -20.11 12.54
CA HIS A 177 17.26 -18.89 13.37
C HIS A 177 17.28 -19.16 14.89
N LEU A 178 17.93 -20.25 15.33
CA LEU A 178 18.18 -20.54 16.75
C LEU A 178 19.67 -20.77 17.05
N GLY A 179 20.56 -20.00 16.41
CA GLY A 179 21.99 -20.26 16.44
C GLY A 179 22.89 -19.03 16.36
N ASP A 180 22.63 -17.98 17.13
CA ASP A 180 23.68 -17.00 17.47
C ASP A 180 23.38 -16.40 18.86
N GLY A 181 24.32 -16.55 19.80
CA GLY A 181 24.13 -16.13 21.19
C GLY A 181 24.91 -16.92 22.25
N ARG A 182 25.70 -17.93 21.86
CA ARG A 182 26.65 -18.58 22.78
C ARG A 182 28.09 -18.32 22.35
N ARG A 183 28.57 -17.10 22.54
CA ARG A 183 30.00 -16.80 22.49
C ARG A 183 30.38 -15.69 23.46
N ASP A 184 30.30 -15.95 24.77
CA ASP A 184 31.05 -15.15 25.75
C ASP A 184 31.42 -15.88 27.05
N GLU A 185 31.91 -17.12 26.95
CA GLU A 185 32.44 -17.85 28.11
C GLU A 185 33.77 -18.55 27.78
N ARG A 186 34.80 -17.83 27.32
CA ARG A 186 36.22 -18.30 27.39
C ARG A 186 37.21 -17.13 27.40
N ARG A 187 37.48 -16.59 28.59
CA ARG A 187 38.78 -16.00 29.02
C ARG A 187 38.70 -15.83 30.56
N ALA A 188 38.75 -16.92 31.31
CA ALA A 188 39.96 -17.60 31.76
C ALA A 188 40.93 -16.65 32.50
N GLU A 189 40.87 -16.78 33.81
CA GLU A 189 41.74 -16.27 34.86
C GLU A 189 43.23 -16.56 34.60
N GLY A 190 44.11 -15.68 35.11
CA GLY A 190 45.54 -15.98 35.17
C GLY A 190 46.43 -14.87 35.71
N ARG A 191 46.72 -14.96 37.03
CA ARG A 191 47.98 -14.58 37.73
C ARG A 191 48.33 -13.11 38.02
N GLY A 192 48.65 -12.86 39.30
CA GLY A 192 49.87 -12.13 39.69
C GLY A 192 49.75 -11.13 40.84
N GLU A 193 49.99 -11.57 42.08
CA GLU A 193 50.20 -10.71 43.24
C GLU A 193 51.55 -9.94 43.22
N ARG A 194 51.59 -8.87 44.05
CA ARG A 194 52.74 -8.15 44.66
C ARG A 194 53.31 -6.95 43.88
N ARG A 195 53.21 -5.74 44.43
CA ARG A 195 54.22 -5.17 45.37
C ARG A 195 53.84 -3.76 45.86
N ASP A 196 54.15 -3.57 47.13
CA ASP A 196 54.04 -2.40 48.00
C ASP A 196 54.84 -1.15 47.57
N GLU A 197 54.58 -0.06 48.31
CA GLU A 197 55.46 1.08 48.62
C GLU A 197 55.56 2.31 47.66
N ARG A 198 54.89 3.44 48.02
CA ARG A 198 55.52 4.68 48.58
C ARG A 198 54.66 5.95 48.44
N ARG A 199 54.36 6.57 49.58
CA ARG A 199 53.99 8.00 49.78
C ARG A 199 55.30 8.84 49.83
N PRO A 200 55.33 10.17 49.56
CA PRO A 200 54.86 11.21 50.51
C PRO A 200 54.19 12.46 49.87
N GLU A 201 53.13 13.01 50.45
CA GLU A 201 53.02 14.31 51.17
C GLU A 201 53.03 15.62 50.35
N ARG A 202 51.95 16.42 50.46
CA ARG A 202 51.84 17.75 51.14
C ARG A 202 50.76 18.64 50.49
N GLY A 203 49.93 19.29 51.31
CA GLY A 203 49.19 20.49 50.88
C GLY A 203 47.76 20.70 51.38
N PHE A 204 47.61 21.12 52.64
CA PHE A 204 46.72 22.19 53.12
C PHE A 204 45.20 22.24 52.77
N GLU A 205 44.42 22.10 53.85
CA GLU A 205 43.35 22.99 54.33
C GLU A 205 42.15 23.40 53.43
N ARG A 206 40.97 22.91 53.87
CA ARG A 206 39.68 23.60 54.05
C ARG A 206 39.35 24.80 53.13
N ARG A 207 38.38 24.60 52.22
CA ARG A 207 37.31 25.59 52.02
C ARG A 207 35.99 24.97 51.53
N ARG A 208 35.01 25.14 52.41
CA ARG A 208 33.53 25.27 52.28
C ARG A 208 32.89 25.39 50.89
N GLU A 209 31.60 25.01 50.88
CA GLU A 209 30.49 25.34 49.96
C GLU A 209 30.39 24.44 48.70
N GLU A 210 29.47 23.47 48.67
CA GLU A 210 28.02 23.54 48.38
C GLU A 210 27.69 23.26 46.91
N GLU A 211 26.87 22.23 46.73
CA GLU A 211 25.95 21.90 45.61
C GLU A 211 26.32 22.20 44.15
N GLY A 212 26.28 21.14 43.34
CA GLY A 212 26.33 21.24 41.87
C GLY A 212 25.98 19.93 41.19
N ASP A 213 24.71 19.53 41.30
CA ASP A 213 24.04 18.42 40.61
C ASP A 213 24.25 18.51 39.08
N ARG A 214 25.09 17.64 38.51
CA ARG A 214 25.28 17.52 37.06
C ARG A 214 24.22 16.58 36.48
N ARG A 215 22.99 17.08 36.40
CA ARG A 215 21.95 16.50 35.54
C ARG A 215 21.98 17.17 34.17
N SER A 216 22.17 16.32 33.16
CA SER A 216 22.01 16.55 31.73
C SER A 216 20.88 17.56 31.40
N SER A 217 21.24 18.76 30.96
CA SER A 217 20.29 19.76 30.47
C SER A 217 19.85 19.43 29.04
N PHE A 218 18.67 18.81 28.90
CA PHE A 218 17.94 18.72 27.64
C PHE A 218 17.45 20.12 27.25
N ARG A 219 17.86 20.63 26.08
CA ARG A 219 17.39 21.92 25.55
C ARG A 219 16.35 21.66 24.46
N PRO A 220 15.07 22.01 24.65
CA PRO A 220 14.07 21.85 23.59
C PRO A 220 14.35 22.80 22.42
N PRO A 221 14.03 22.42 21.17
CA PRO A 221 14.22 23.28 20.01
C PRO A 221 13.32 24.52 20.10
N GLN A 222 13.86 25.68 19.75
CA GLN A 222 13.14 26.95 19.70
C GLN A 222 12.16 26.95 18.53
N VAL A 223 10.89 27.18 18.80
CA VAL A 223 9.84 27.36 17.78
C VAL A 223 10.00 28.77 17.18
N SER A 224 10.13 28.87 15.86
CA SER A 224 10.19 30.15 15.16
C SER A 224 8.87 30.90 15.30
N ARG A 225 8.86 31.99 16.07
CA ARG A 225 7.72 32.90 16.18
C ARG A 225 7.69 33.83 14.96
N ASP A 226 6.87 33.47 13.99
CA ASP A 226 6.57 34.35 12.85
C ASP A 226 5.52 35.39 13.29
N PRO A 227 5.81 36.70 13.20
CA PRO A 227 4.87 37.78 13.53
C PRO A 227 3.58 37.78 12.71
N PHE A 228 3.53 37.00 11.63
CA PHE A 228 2.32 36.82 10.82
C PHE A 228 1.26 35.93 11.50
N PHE A 229 1.69 34.93 12.29
CA PHE A 229 0.78 33.93 12.88
C PHE A 229 0.28 34.28 14.29
N GLU A 230 0.91 35.22 14.99
CA GLU A 230 0.50 35.64 16.34
C GLU A 230 -0.43 36.87 16.37
N LYS A 231 -0.80 37.44 15.21
CA LYS A 231 -1.73 38.58 15.16
C LYS A 231 -3.18 38.11 15.03
N PRO A 232 -4.13 38.71 15.79
CA PRO A 232 -5.55 38.49 15.54
C PRO A 232 -5.90 38.96 14.13
N TYR A 233 -6.70 38.17 13.43
CA TYR A 233 -7.14 38.48 12.07
C TYR A 233 -7.93 39.80 12.04
N GLU A 234 -7.36 40.81 11.39
CA GLU A 234 -8.03 42.07 11.12
C GLU A 234 -8.65 42.03 9.72
N ALA A 235 -9.98 41.94 9.64
CA ALA A 235 -10.69 42.12 8.39
C ALA A 235 -10.55 43.59 7.96
N GLN A 236 -9.88 43.86 6.84
CA GLN A 236 -9.84 45.20 6.26
C GLN A 236 -11.28 45.61 5.88
N ALA A 237 -11.84 46.58 6.62
CA ALA A 237 -13.18 47.13 6.44
C ALA A 237 -13.29 48.06 5.21
N SER A 238 -12.71 47.65 4.08
CA SER A 238 -12.81 48.32 2.80
C SER A 238 -12.88 47.29 1.67
N SER A 239 -13.94 46.49 1.65
CA SER A 239 -14.40 45.78 0.44
C SER A 239 -15.90 45.43 0.45
N LEU A 240 -16.70 46.04 1.33
CA LEU A 240 -18.17 46.00 1.23
C LEU A 240 -18.74 46.90 0.11
N ALA A 241 -17.89 47.44 -0.76
CA ALA A 241 -18.29 48.12 -1.98
C ALA A 241 -17.27 47.82 -3.09
N GLN A 242 -17.42 46.65 -3.73
CA GLN A 242 -17.01 46.27 -5.10
C GLN A 242 -16.69 44.77 -5.13
N THR A 243 -17.73 43.95 -5.14
CA THR A 243 -17.64 42.57 -5.66
C THR A 243 -17.49 42.64 -7.17
N ALA A 244 -16.26 42.84 -7.64
CA ALA A 244 -15.87 42.42 -8.98
C ALA A 244 -15.48 40.93 -8.88
N PRO A 245 -16.03 40.03 -9.71
CA PRO A 245 -15.66 38.62 -9.69
C PRO A 245 -14.19 38.43 -10.07
N ALA A 246 -13.57 37.41 -9.50
CA ALA A 246 -12.19 37.05 -9.79
C ALA A 246 -12.01 36.71 -11.28
N SER A 247 -10.86 37.06 -11.85
CA SER A 247 -10.58 36.98 -13.30
C SER A 247 -10.63 35.57 -13.92
N TRP A 248 -10.79 34.52 -13.12
CA TRP A 248 -10.99 33.14 -13.60
C TRP A 248 -12.47 32.73 -13.68
N GLU A 249 -13.40 33.48 -13.08
CA GLU A 249 -14.86 33.33 -13.28
C GLU A 249 -15.36 34.06 -14.53
N ALA A 250 -14.57 34.98 -15.10
CA ALA A 250 -14.91 35.71 -16.33
C ALA A 250 -14.85 34.87 -17.62
N THR A 251 -14.55 33.56 -17.53
CA THR A 251 -14.59 32.65 -18.68
C THR A 251 -15.58 31.50 -18.48
N ALA A 252 -16.75 31.79 -17.92
CA ALA A 252 -17.93 30.96 -18.16
C ALA A 252 -18.53 31.38 -19.52
N LYS A 253 -18.17 30.67 -20.59
CA LYS A 253 -18.88 30.77 -21.88
C LYS A 253 -20.36 30.49 -21.64
N SER A 254 -21.19 31.46 -21.95
CA SER A 254 -22.63 31.33 -22.07
C SER A 254 -22.96 30.14 -22.97
N VAL A 255 -23.67 29.16 -22.41
CA VAL A 255 -24.39 28.16 -23.20
C VAL A 255 -25.60 28.88 -23.79
N ALA A 256 -25.39 29.53 -24.92
CA ALA A 256 -26.47 29.94 -25.79
C ALA A 256 -27.13 28.68 -26.34
N ALA A 257 -28.42 28.50 -26.06
CA ALA A 257 -29.26 27.51 -26.73
C ALA A 257 -29.14 27.72 -28.25
N ARG A 258 -28.56 26.74 -28.95
CA ARG A 258 -28.55 26.70 -30.42
C ARG A 258 -29.83 26.01 -30.89
N PRO A 259 -30.69 26.65 -31.71
CA PRO A 259 -31.55 25.91 -32.61
C PRO A 259 -30.72 25.51 -33.83
N GLY A 260 -30.75 24.24 -34.20
CA GLY A 260 -30.23 23.80 -35.50
C GLY A 260 -29.50 22.47 -35.47
N LEU A 261 -30.11 21.49 -36.14
CA LEU A 261 -29.48 20.24 -36.55
C LEU A 261 -28.14 20.52 -37.26
N SER A 262 -27.09 19.77 -36.90
CA SER A 262 -25.78 19.85 -37.55
C SER A 262 -25.85 19.43 -39.03
N ALA A 263 -25.16 20.18 -39.89
CA ALA A 263 -25.13 20.03 -41.35
C ALA A 263 -24.51 18.73 -41.91
N ASN A 264 -24.25 17.71 -41.08
CA ASN A 264 -23.63 16.45 -41.52
C ASN A 264 -24.43 15.18 -41.15
N ILE A 265 -25.69 15.34 -40.74
CA ILE A 265 -26.61 14.22 -40.49
C ILE A 265 -27.57 14.10 -41.66
N LYS A 266 -27.41 13.07 -42.50
CA LYS A 266 -28.45 12.68 -43.47
C LYS A 266 -29.64 12.09 -42.70
N PRO A 267 -30.85 12.68 -42.75
CA PRO A 267 -32.01 12.09 -42.10
C PRO A 267 -32.41 10.80 -42.85
N LYS A 268 -32.49 9.67 -42.14
CA LYS A 268 -33.08 8.44 -42.67
C LYS A 268 -34.57 8.68 -42.93
N ARG A 269 -35.02 8.51 -44.17
CA ARG A 269 -36.46 8.53 -44.53
C ARG A 269 -37.17 7.45 -43.70
N LYS A 270 -38.14 7.86 -42.89
CA LYS A 270 -39.15 6.94 -42.35
C LYS A 270 -40.08 6.57 -43.50
N VAL A 271 -40.01 5.32 -43.94
CA VAL A 271 -40.98 4.74 -44.88
C VAL A 271 -42.20 4.35 -44.05
N ALA A 272 -43.36 4.90 -44.37
CA ALA A 272 -44.62 4.53 -43.72
C ALA A 272 -44.96 3.07 -44.10
N ALA A 273 -45.10 2.21 -43.09
CA ALA A 273 -45.69 0.90 -43.27
C ALA A 273 -47.20 1.08 -43.47
N LEU A 274 -47.64 0.89 -44.71
CA LEU A 274 -49.05 0.78 -45.07
C LEU A 274 -49.55 -0.60 -44.61
N PHE A 275 -50.14 -0.67 -43.42
CA PHE A 275 -50.99 -1.80 -43.06
C PHE A 275 -52.29 -1.69 -43.87
N LYS A 276 -52.41 -2.54 -44.90
CA LYS A 276 -53.67 -2.79 -45.60
C LYS A 276 -54.41 -3.86 -44.81
N SER A 277 -55.57 -3.51 -44.28
CA SER A 277 -56.62 -4.45 -43.90
C SER A 277 -57.36 -4.90 -45.17
N GLY A 278 -57.73 -6.18 -45.24
CA GLY A 278 -58.68 -6.71 -46.22
C GLY A 278 -58.25 -8.02 -46.87
N GLY A 279 -58.87 -9.11 -46.44
CA GLY A 279 -58.74 -10.47 -46.96
C GLY A 279 -59.05 -11.49 -45.88
#